data_AF-A0A847I6H1-F1
#
_entry.id   AF-A0A847I6H1-F1
#
_cell.length_a   1.000
_cell.length_b   1.000
_cell.length_c   1.000
_cell.angle_alpha   90.00
_cell.angle_beta   90.00
_cell.angle_gamma   90.00
#
_symmetry.space_group_name_H-M   'P 1'
#
loop_
_entity.id
_entity.type
_entity.pdbx_description
1 polymer ?
#
loop_
_entity_poly.entity_id
_entity_poly.type
_entity_poly.pdbx_seq_one_letter_code
_entity_poly.pdbx_strand_id
1 'polypeptide(L)'
;EENVRVLKDFREHCDILISVGDCAIMGGIPAMRNMVPLKECLEEAYLNGPTVHNPRGKIPDDPEIPLLLNKVYPCHEVVKIDYQLPGCPPSADTLWQALVALLTNKPLELPYELIKYD
;
A
#
# COMPACT_ATOMS: atom_id res chain seq x y z
N GLU A 1 1.29 -11.98 -1.38
CA GLU A 1 1.52 -12.71 -0.11
C GLU A 1 2.69 -12.12 0.67
N GLU A 2 3.84 -11.89 0.02
CA GLU A 2 5.02 -11.31 0.65
C GLU A 2 4.74 -9.99 1.41
N ASN A 3 4.00 -9.05 0.81
CA ASN A 3 3.63 -7.79 1.48
C ASN A 3 2.89 -8.01 2.81
N VAL A 4 2.05 -9.04 2.92
CA VAL A 4 1.35 -9.39 4.16
C VAL A 4 2.32 -9.95 5.18
N ARG A 5 3.24 -10.82 4.76
CA ARG A 5 4.28 -11.38 5.64
C ARG A 5 5.16 -10.26 6.20
N VAL A 6 5.67 -9.39 5.33
CA VAL A 6 6.52 -8.26 5.71
C VAL A 6 5.77 -7.31 6.63
N LEU A 7 4.51 -6.98 6.35
CA LEU A 7 3.73 -6.08 7.21
C LEU A 7 3.47 -6.67 8.61
N LYS A 8 3.20 -7.98 8.71
CA LYS A 8 3.05 -8.66 10.01
C LYS A 8 4.35 -8.67 10.80
N ASP A 9 5.44 -9.06 10.16
CA ASP A 9 6.78 -9.05 10.75
C ASP A 9 7.16 -7.63 11.22
N PHE A 10 6.91 -6.61 10.39
CA PHE A 10 7.18 -5.22 10.74
C PHE A 10 6.36 -4.75 11.96
N ARG A 11 5.08 -5.14 12.05
CA ARG A 11 4.23 -4.83 13.22
C ARG A 11 4.75 -5.48 14.50
N GLU A 12 5.23 -6.73 14.42
CA GLU A 12 5.77 -7.45 15.58
C GLU A 12 7.02 -6.77 16.17
N HIS A 13 7.74 -6.00 15.34
CA HIS A 13 8.96 -5.28 15.73
C HIS A 13 8.76 -3.78 15.98
N CYS A 14 7.51 -3.28 15.99
CA CYS A 14 7.20 -1.88 16.23
C CYS A 14 6.36 -1.68 17.49
N ASP A 15 6.74 -0.72 18.35
CA ASP A 15 5.86 -0.19 19.39
C ASP A 15 4.73 0.66 18.76
N ILE A 16 5.09 1.50 17.79
CA ILE A 16 4.17 2.38 17.04
C ILE A 16 4.30 2.06 15.55
N LEU A 17 3.19 1.73 14.89
CA LEU A 17 3.12 1.55 13.45
C LEU A 17 2.21 2.59 12.79
N ILE A 18 2.71 3.21 11.71
CA ILE A 18 2.05 4.33 11.02
C ILE A 18 1.80 3.96 9.56
N SER A 19 0.56 4.09 9.10
CA SER A 19 0.27 4.05 7.66
C SER A 19 0.62 5.40 7.05
N VAL A 20 1.59 5.40 6.12
CA VAL A 20 2.03 6.61 5.43
C VAL A 20 1.49 6.61 4.00
N GLY A 21 0.62 7.58 3.73
CA GLY A 21 0.01 7.83 2.43
C GLY A 21 -1.18 6.94 2.08
N ASP A 22 -1.89 7.35 1.04
CA ASP A 22 -3.20 6.80 0.71
C ASP A 22 -3.17 5.34 0.25
N CYS A 23 -2.05 4.88 -0.32
CA CYS A 23 -1.83 3.46 -0.60
C CYS A 23 -1.91 2.61 0.67
N ALA A 24 -1.29 3.06 1.77
CA ALA A 24 -1.29 2.31 3.03
C ALA A 24 -2.61 2.49 3.83
N ILE A 25 -3.29 3.62 3.65
CA ILE A 25 -4.50 3.97 4.39
C ILE A 25 -5.75 3.38 3.74
N MET A 26 -5.90 3.49 2.42
CA MET A 26 -7.11 3.10 1.68
C MET A 26 -6.83 2.24 0.43
N GLY A 27 -5.58 1.83 0.22
CA GLY A 27 -5.16 1.03 -0.94
C GLY A 27 -4.74 1.86 -2.16
N GLY A 28 -5.16 3.12 -2.25
CA GLY A 28 -4.75 4.09 -3.27
C GLY A 28 -5.12 3.68 -4.71
N ILE A 29 -4.40 4.22 -5.69
CA ILE A 29 -4.56 3.88 -7.12
C ILE A 29 -4.47 2.36 -7.36
N PRO A 30 -3.55 1.58 -6.73
CA PRO A 30 -3.51 0.13 -6.90
C PRO A 30 -4.83 -0.57 -6.56
N ALA A 31 -5.60 -0.07 -5.59
CA ALA A 31 -6.88 -0.66 -5.21
C ALA A 31 -7.99 -0.46 -6.26
N MET A 32 -7.82 0.42 -7.26
CA MET A 32 -8.77 0.54 -8.36
C MET A 32 -8.94 -0.79 -9.12
N ARG A 33 -7.90 -1.63 -9.18
CA ARG A 33 -7.97 -2.96 -9.79
C ARG A 33 -8.91 -3.92 -9.04
N ASN A 34 -9.36 -3.60 -7.83
CA ASN A 34 -10.31 -4.44 -7.08
C ASN A 34 -11.69 -4.56 -7.76
N MET A 35 -11.98 -3.66 -8.71
CA MET A 35 -13.19 -3.70 -9.54
C MET A 35 -13.07 -4.64 -10.75
N VAL A 36 -11.88 -5.19 -11.01
CA VAL A 36 -11.57 -6.09 -12.12
C VAL A 36 -11.06 -7.42 -11.55
N PRO A 37 -11.51 -8.58 -12.05
CA PRO A 37 -10.96 -9.86 -11.62
C PRO A 37 -9.45 -9.94 -11.83
N LEU A 38 -8.71 -10.43 -10.82
CA LEU A 38 -7.25 -10.54 -10.86
C LEU A 38 -6.75 -11.29 -12.10
N LYS A 39 -7.48 -12.33 -12.51
CA LYS A 39 -7.18 -13.10 -13.72
C LYS A 39 -7.16 -12.21 -14.96
N GLU A 40 -8.19 -11.37 -15.15
CA GLU A 40 -8.27 -10.45 -16.29
C GLU A 40 -7.14 -9.43 -16.27
N CYS A 41 -6.77 -8.91 -15.10
CA CYS A 41 -5.60 -8.02 -14.97
C CYS A 41 -4.30 -8.69 -15.46
N LEU A 42 -4.07 -9.96 -15.09
CA LEU A 42 -2.88 -10.70 -15.48
C LEU A 42 -2.90 -11.08 -16.98
N GLU A 43 -4.05 -11.49 -17.50
CA GLU A 43 -4.21 -11.82 -18.92
C GLU A 43 -3.98 -10.59 -19.79
N GLU A 44 -4.53 -9.42 -19.42
CA GLU A 44 -4.27 -8.18 -20.14
C GLU A 44 -2.79 -7.81 -20.11
N ALA A 45 -2.15 -7.86 -18.93
CA ALA A 45 -0.76 -7.45 -18.77
C ALA A 45 0.25 -8.35 -19.51
N TYR A 46 -0.03 -9.66 -19.62
CA TYR A 46 0.96 -10.64 -20.09
C TYR A 46 0.57 -11.43 -21.34
N LEU A 47 -0.68 -11.36 -21.79
CA LEU A 47 -1.18 -12.13 -22.94
C LEU A 47 -1.86 -11.23 -24.00
N ASN A 48 -2.84 -10.45 -23.59
CA ASN A 48 -3.78 -9.79 -24.51
C ASN A 48 -3.44 -8.34 -24.84
N GLY A 49 -2.52 -7.72 -24.08
CA GLY A 49 -2.13 -6.34 -24.30
C GLY A 49 -1.59 -6.09 -25.71
N PRO A 50 -1.88 -4.92 -26.32
CA PRO A 50 -1.66 -4.66 -27.75
C PRO A 50 -0.20 -4.75 -28.20
N THR A 51 0.74 -4.55 -27.27
CA THR A 51 2.19 -4.55 -27.52
C THR A 51 2.89 -5.76 -26.91
N VAL A 52 2.15 -6.69 -26.32
CA VAL A 52 2.71 -7.86 -25.64
C VAL A 52 3.29 -8.83 -26.67
N HIS A 53 4.58 -9.12 -26.56
CA HIS A 53 5.24 -10.20 -27.29
C HIS A 53 5.54 -11.37 -26.35
N ASN A 54 4.63 -12.36 -26.30
CA ASN A 54 4.76 -13.55 -25.45
C ASN A 54 4.48 -14.83 -26.26
N PRO A 55 5.43 -15.33 -27.06
CA PRO A 55 5.22 -16.52 -27.91
C PRO A 55 4.85 -17.79 -27.14
N ARG A 56 5.15 -17.84 -25.84
CA ARG A 56 4.86 -18.98 -24.96
C ARG A 56 3.44 -18.91 -24.38
N GLY A 57 2.76 -17.78 -24.47
CA GLY A 57 1.41 -17.58 -23.94
C GLY A 57 1.29 -17.85 -22.44
N LYS A 58 2.35 -17.57 -21.66
CA LYS A 58 2.42 -17.91 -20.24
C LYS A 58 2.41 -16.67 -19.36
N ILE A 59 1.55 -16.66 -18.34
CA ILE A 59 1.62 -15.71 -17.24
C ILE A 59 2.81 -16.10 -16.33
N PRO A 60 3.63 -15.14 -15.84
CA PRO A 60 4.72 -15.45 -14.92
C PRO A 60 4.24 -16.22 -13.68
N ASP A 61 4.90 -17.34 -13.39
CA ASP A 61 4.56 -18.28 -12.31
C ASP A 61 5.81 -18.86 -11.62
N ASP A 62 6.95 -18.19 -11.74
CA ASP A 62 8.18 -18.58 -11.06
C ASP A 62 7.97 -18.54 -9.53
N PRO A 63 8.42 -19.54 -8.75
CA PRO A 63 8.28 -19.54 -7.29
C PRO A 63 8.86 -18.32 -6.58
N GLU A 64 9.83 -17.62 -7.18
CA GLU A 64 10.39 -16.37 -6.65
C GLU A 64 9.41 -15.19 -6.76
N ILE A 65 8.36 -15.32 -7.58
CA ILE A 65 7.32 -14.29 -7.74
C ILE A 65 6.21 -14.56 -6.74
N PRO A 66 5.97 -13.65 -5.76
CA PRO A 66 4.95 -13.87 -4.76
C PRO A 66 3.55 -13.82 -5.37
N LEU A 67 2.65 -14.67 -4.86
CA LEU A 67 1.26 -14.68 -5.30
C LEU A 67 0.59 -13.33 -5.00
N LEU A 68 -0.12 -12.80 -5.99
CA LEU A 68 -0.98 -11.64 -5.81
C LEU A 68 -2.24 -12.04 -5.04
N LEU A 69 -2.63 -11.19 -4.09
CA LEU A 69 -3.88 -11.38 -3.37
C LEU A 69 -5.07 -11.14 -4.31
N ASN A 70 -6.21 -11.76 -3.99
CA ASN A 70 -7.48 -11.56 -4.70
C ASN A 70 -7.88 -10.08 -4.81
N LYS A 71 -7.59 -9.26 -3.80
CA LYS A 71 -7.78 -7.79 -3.79
C LYS A 71 -6.57 -7.10 -3.17
N VAL A 72 -6.42 -5.81 -3.45
CA VAL A 72 -5.54 -4.91 -2.71
C VAL A 72 -6.28 -4.54 -1.43
N TYR A 73 -5.57 -4.63 -0.31
CA TYR A 73 -6.09 -4.32 1.02
C TYR A 73 -5.24 -3.19 1.63
N PRO A 74 -5.86 -2.21 2.28
CA PRO A 74 -5.11 -1.25 3.09
C PRO A 74 -4.45 -1.95 4.29
N CYS A 75 -3.39 -1.36 4.84
CA CYS A 75 -2.59 -2.01 5.88
C CYS A 75 -3.39 -2.32 7.16
N HIS A 76 -4.37 -1.48 7.50
CA HIS A 76 -5.20 -1.62 8.69
C HIS A 76 -6.17 -2.81 8.65
N GLU A 77 -6.43 -3.37 7.46
CA GLU A 77 -7.18 -4.63 7.33
C GLU A 77 -6.33 -5.87 7.64
N VAL A 78 -5.00 -5.71 7.70
CA VAL A 78 -4.05 -6.82 7.90
C VAL A 78 -3.45 -6.81 9.31
N VAL A 79 -3.09 -5.64 9.84
CA VAL A 79 -2.51 -5.45 11.17
C VAL A 79 -3.04 -4.19 11.85
N LYS A 80 -2.89 -4.08 13.17
CA LYS A 80 -3.21 -2.85 13.90
C LYS A 80 -2.26 -1.71 13.50
N ILE A 81 -2.84 -0.58 13.10
CA ILE A 81 -2.15 0.68 12.80
C ILE A 81 -2.46 1.67 13.93
N ASP A 82 -1.46 2.40 14.42
CA ASP A 82 -1.61 3.37 15.52
C ASP A 82 -1.90 4.78 15.00
N TYR A 83 -1.29 5.18 13.88
CA TYR A 83 -1.52 6.49 13.23
C TYR A 83 -1.60 6.39 11.71
N GLN A 84 -2.24 7.38 11.09
CA GLN A 84 -2.40 7.48 9.64
C GLN A 84 -1.98 8.88 9.18
N LEU A 85 -1.08 8.94 8.20
CA LEU A 85 -0.62 10.19 7.58
C LEU A 85 -1.15 10.27 6.15
N PRO A 86 -2.22 11.05 5.89
CA PRO A 86 -2.87 11.09 4.58
C PRO A 86 -2.01 11.81 3.53
N GLY A 87 -2.23 11.46 2.25
CA GLY A 87 -1.65 12.11 1.09
C GLY A 87 -1.06 11.13 0.06
N CYS A 88 -0.92 11.57 -1.19
CA CYS A 88 -0.41 10.76 -2.28
C CYS A 88 0.74 11.45 -3.08
N PRO A 89 1.85 11.86 -2.42
CA PRO A 89 2.27 11.47 -1.08
C PRO A 89 1.92 12.52 0.02
N PRO A 90 2.01 12.15 1.31
CA PRO A 90 1.93 13.11 2.41
C PRO A 90 2.98 14.22 2.25
N SER A 91 2.62 15.46 2.60
CA SER A 91 3.55 16.58 2.49
C SER A 91 4.76 16.42 3.42
N ALA A 92 5.89 17.04 3.07
CA ALA A 92 7.08 17.02 3.92
C ALA A 92 6.79 17.61 5.31
N ASP A 93 5.95 18.64 5.39
CA ASP A 93 5.53 19.24 6.66
C ASP A 93 4.67 18.28 7.50
N THR A 94 3.77 17.52 6.85
CA THR A 94 2.97 16.46 7.52
C THR A 94 3.89 15.41 8.14
N LEU A 95 4.90 14.94 7.40
CA LEU A 95 5.88 13.96 7.89
C LEU A 95 6.72 14.55 9.03
N TRP A 96 7.20 15.78 8.88
CA TRP A 96 8.01 16.47 9.88
C TRP A 96 7.25 16.63 11.20
N GLN A 97 6.02 17.13 11.15
CA GLN A 97 5.19 17.30 12.34
C GLN A 97 4.90 15.97 13.03
N ALA A 98 4.61 14.91 12.27
CA ALA A 98 4.38 13.58 12.83
C ALA A 98 5.60 13.06 13.58
N LEU A 99 6.79 13.17 12.99
CA LEU A 99 8.04 12.75 13.63
C LEU A 99 8.33 13.58 14.89
N VAL A 100 8.19 14.90 14.83
CA VAL A 100 8.42 15.78 16.00
C VAL A 100 7.44 15.48 17.12
N ALA A 101 6.16 15.24 16.83
CA ALA A 101 5.16 14.88 17.84
C ALA A 101 5.54 13.58 18.56
N LEU A 102 5.91 12.55 17.81
CA LEU A 102 6.32 11.25 18.37
C LEU A 102 7.58 11.36 19.23
N LEU A 103 8.62 12.06 18.73
CA LEU A 103 9.88 12.23 19.45
C LEU A 103 9.74 13.09 20.72
N THR A 104 8.75 13.97 20.77
CA THR A 104 8.48 14.84 21.92
C THR A 104 7.36 14.33 22.83
N ASN A 105 6.83 13.13 22.57
CA ASN A 105 5.71 12.53 23.28
C ASN A 105 4.47 13.45 23.37
N LYS A 106 4.20 14.18 22.28
CA LYS A 106 3.04 15.05 22.11
C LYS A 106 2.00 14.36 21.23
N PRO A 107 0.70 14.67 21.40
CA PRO A 107 -0.33 14.16 20.50
C PRO A 107 -0.05 14.61 19.06
N LEU A 108 -0.34 13.73 18.10
CA LEU A 108 -0.28 14.06 16.69
C LEU A 108 -1.49 14.92 16.32
N GLU A 109 -1.26 16.23 16.25
CA GLU A 109 -2.24 17.20 15.76
C GLU A 109 -1.80 17.68 14.38
N LEU A 110 -2.54 17.27 13.35
CA LEU A 110 -2.33 17.74 11.98
C LEU A 110 -3.31 18.90 11.72
N PRO A 111 -2.83 20.14 11.49
CA PRO A 111 -3.66 21.25 11.04
C PRO A 111 -4.40 20.88 9.75
N TYR A 112 -5.58 21.47 9.54
CA TYR A 112 -6.42 21.19 8.38
C TYR A 112 -5.67 21.39 7.05
N GLU A 113 -4.78 22.39 6.99
CA GLU A 113 -3.97 22.73 5.82
C GLU A 113 -3.00 21.61 5.39
N LEU A 114 -2.64 20.72 6.33
CA LEU A 114 -1.75 19.58 6.11
C LEU A 114 -2.48 18.27 5.84
N ILE A 115 -3.82 18.26 5.89
CA ILE A 115 -4.65 17.10 5.56
C ILE A 115 -4.99 17.18 4.07
N LYS A 116 -4.33 16.33 3.29
CA LYS A 116 -4.54 16.19 1.84
C LYS A 116 -4.64 14.73 1.46
N TYR A 117 -5.37 14.43 0.39
CA TYR A 117 -5.62 13.07 -0.11
C TYR A 117 -5.32 12.97 -1.62
N ASP A 118 -4.68 14.00 -2.17
CA ASP A 118 -4.26 14.15 -3.56
C ASP A 118 -2.74 14.16 -3.69
#